data_AF-A0A642UYR9-F1
#
_entry.id   AF-A0A642UYR9-F1
#
_cell.length_a   1.000
_cell.length_b   1.000
_cell.length_c   1.000
_cell.angle_alpha   90.00
_cell.angle_beta   90.00
_cell.angle_gamma   90.00
#
_symmetry.space_group_name_H-M   'P 1'
#
loop_
_entity.id
_entity.type
_entity.pdbx_description
1 polymer ?
#
loop_
_entity_poly.entity_id
_entity_poly.type
_entity_poly.pdbx_seq_one_letter_code
_entity_poly.pdbx_strand_id
1 'polypeptide(L)'
;MSIPTVVVSRGSHSLVKNRIVELNEHHSSEVLVNSDTVYLTSFNDLMSWAHQHKLRHINNKIIFMFFDGVNSVSDFIGELLDYQRDCYTPVLLKEVYLYFDSSVTQTVNSGDPYSFLRSEASTEFSILAAVTSDVLRHLSCMVDRVCGVYFDDFTSTGSREQWLQALMRNHPKLERINLSSFQSLVMRGFV
;
A
#
# COMPACT_ATOMS: atom_id res chain seq x y z
N MET A 1 -18.47 18.45 9.67
CA MET A 1 -18.15 17.05 10.04
C MET A 1 -16.76 16.77 9.49
N SER A 2 -15.79 16.47 10.34
CA SER A 2 -14.52 15.89 9.85
C SER A 2 -14.83 14.47 9.41
N ILE A 3 -14.49 14.13 8.17
CA ILE A 3 -14.53 12.76 7.71
C ILE A 3 -13.44 12.00 8.50
N PRO A 4 -13.62 10.73 8.89
CA PRO A 4 -12.61 9.96 9.60
C PRO A 4 -11.45 9.54 8.67
N THR A 5 -10.30 9.19 9.25
CA THR A 5 -9.28 8.40 8.51
C THR A 5 -9.86 7.03 8.21
N VAL A 6 -9.64 6.49 7.02
CA VAL A 6 -10.13 5.15 6.65
C VAL A 6 -8.95 4.20 6.49
N VAL A 7 -8.98 3.10 7.22
CA VAL A 7 -8.00 2.02 7.10
C VAL A 7 -8.69 0.83 6.46
N VAL A 8 -8.11 0.33 5.37
CA VAL A 8 -8.61 -0.82 4.63
C VAL A 8 -7.58 -1.93 4.76
N SER A 9 -7.95 -3.00 5.48
CA SER A 9 -7.05 -4.12 5.71
C SER A 9 -7.78 -5.38 6.15
N ARG A 10 -7.31 -6.53 5.68
CA ARG A 10 -7.73 -7.85 6.16
C ARG A 10 -6.94 -8.34 7.38
N GLY A 11 -5.91 -7.59 7.80
CA GLY A 11 -5.15 -7.89 9.00
C GLY A 11 -6.03 -7.81 10.26
N SER A 12 -5.63 -8.51 11.32
CA SER A 12 -6.34 -8.39 12.60
C SER A 12 -6.26 -6.95 13.11
N HIS A 13 -7.33 -6.48 13.76
CA HIS A 13 -7.41 -5.08 14.22
C HIS A 13 -6.25 -4.70 15.16
N SER A 14 -5.77 -5.63 15.99
CA SER A 14 -4.59 -5.42 16.83
C SER A 14 -3.31 -5.27 16.02
N LEU A 15 -3.09 -6.11 15.01
CA LEU A 15 -1.93 -6.03 14.11
C LEU A 15 -1.90 -4.70 13.36
N VAL A 16 -3.02 -4.34 12.75
CA VAL A 16 -3.20 -3.08 12.01
C VAL A 16 -2.90 -1.88 12.91
N LYS A 17 -3.50 -1.84 14.11
CA LYS A 17 -3.32 -0.73 15.05
C LYS A 17 -1.87 -0.62 15.52
N ASN A 18 -1.22 -1.74 15.86
CA ASN A 18 0.17 -1.73 16.30
C ASN A 18 1.08 -1.22 15.18
N ARG A 19 0.88 -1.68 13.94
CA ARG A 19 1.70 -1.24 12.81
C ARG A 19 1.51 0.24 12.50
N ILE A 20 0.29 0.75 12.61
CA ILE A 20 0.02 2.18 12.49
C ILE A 20 0.78 3.00 13.55
N VAL A 21 0.83 2.51 14.80
CA VAL A 21 1.59 3.17 15.87
C VAL A 21 3.08 3.19 15.51
N GLU A 22 3.65 2.06 15.10
CA GLU A 22 5.06 1.97 14.66
C GLU A 22 5.35 2.94 13.51
N LEU A 23 4.48 3.00 12.50
CA LEU A 23 4.63 3.93 11.37
C LEU A 23 4.56 5.39 11.83
N ASN A 24 3.70 5.74 12.78
CA ASN A 24 3.61 7.09 13.34
C ASN A 24 4.86 7.46 14.17
N GLU A 25 5.40 6.52 14.93
CA GLU A 25 6.60 6.73 15.76
C GLU A 25 7.86 6.90 14.89
N HIS A 26 7.98 6.11 13.82
CA HIS A 26 9.13 6.16 12.92
C HIS A 26 9.07 7.30 11.89
N HIS A 27 7.89 7.84 11.59
CA HIS A 27 7.71 8.90 10.60
C HIS A 27 7.11 10.17 11.22
N SER A 28 7.99 11.02 11.76
CA SER A 28 7.69 12.21 12.57
C SER A 28 6.86 13.32 11.88
N SER A 29 6.51 13.18 10.60
CA SER A 29 5.99 14.30 9.79
C SER A 29 4.51 14.23 9.46
N GLU A 30 3.84 13.07 9.53
CA GLU A 30 2.42 12.97 9.21
C GLU A 30 1.79 11.86 10.03
N VAL A 31 1.04 12.23 11.07
CA VAL A 31 0.19 11.29 11.82
C VAL A 31 -0.76 10.64 10.84
N LEU A 32 -0.58 9.33 10.60
CA LEU A 32 -1.41 8.56 9.67
C LEU A 32 -2.84 8.43 10.18
N VAL A 33 -3.04 8.51 11.50
CA VAL A 33 -4.32 8.17 12.14
C VAL A 33 -4.69 9.13 13.28
N ASN A 34 -5.87 9.73 13.18
CA ASN A 34 -6.48 10.58 14.21
C ASN A 34 -7.47 9.76 15.08
N SER A 35 -8.04 10.36 16.13
CA SER A 35 -8.98 9.70 17.05
C SER A 35 -10.24 9.10 16.39
N ASP A 36 -10.65 9.59 15.22
CA ASP A 36 -11.76 9.05 14.43
C ASP A 36 -11.23 8.25 13.23
N THR A 37 -11.16 6.92 13.39
CA THR A 37 -10.71 5.98 12.36
C THR A 37 -11.77 4.94 12.07
N VAL A 38 -12.07 4.75 10.78
CA VAL A 38 -12.95 3.68 10.31
C VAL A 38 -12.08 2.56 9.78
N TYR A 39 -12.30 1.35 10.29
CA TYR A 39 -11.61 0.14 9.85
C TYR A 39 -12.55 -0.67 8.96
N LEU A 40 -12.08 -0.95 7.75
CA LEU A 40 -12.79 -1.72 6.73
C LEU A 40 -11.90 -2.90 6.30
N THR A 41 -12.51 -3.99 5.86
CA THR A 41 -11.76 -5.21 5.55
C THR A 41 -11.45 -5.37 4.07
N SER A 42 -12.20 -4.71 3.19
CA SER A 42 -12.04 -4.82 1.74
C SER A 42 -12.18 -3.48 1.01
N PHE A 43 -11.77 -3.44 -0.25
CA PHE A 43 -11.98 -2.28 -1.11
C PHE A 43 -13.48 -2.07 -1.39
N ASN A 44 -14.23 -3.17 -1.55
CA ASN A 44 -15.68 -3.13 -1.67
C ASN A 44 -16.38 -2.50 -0.46
N ASP A 45 -15.87 -2.73 0.75
CA ASP A 45 -16.39 -2.07 1.96
C ASP A 45 -16.12 -0.57 1.92
N LEU A 46 -14.95 -0.13 1.44
CA LEU A 46 -14.63 1.28 1.25
C LEU A 46 -15.59 1.95 0.28
N MET A 47 -15.85 1.32 -0.87
CA MET A 47 -16.79 1.85 -1.85
C MET A 47 -18.23 1.87 -1.29
N SER A 48 -18.64 0.80 -0.60
CA SER A 48 -19.96 0.73 0.05
C SER A 48 -20.12 1.83 1.10
N TRP A 49 -19.11 2.03 1.95
CA TRP A 49 -19.07 3.09 2.95
C TRP A 49 -19.16 4.47 2.30
N ALA A 50 -18.40 4.71 1.23
CA ALA A 50 -18.43 5.98 0.49
C ALA A 50 -19.81 6.24 -0.11
N HIS A 51 -20.45 5.22 -0.71
CA HIS A 51 -21.79 5.33 -1.28
C HIS A 51 -22.87 5.58 -0.22
N GLN A 52 -22.81 4.90 0.94
CA GLN A 52 -23.72 5.14 2.07
C GLN A 52 -23.64 6.58 2.57
N HIS A 53 -22.45 7.15 2.59
CA HIS A 53 -22.20 8.55 2.98
C HIS A 53 -22.34 9.54 1.81
N LYS A 54 -22.77 9.07 0.63
CA LYS A 54 -22.94 9.87 -0.59
C LYS A 54 -21.70 10.67 -0.99
N LEU A 55 -20.52 10.10 -0.73
CA LEU A 55 -19.23 10.73 -1.03
C LEU A 55 -18.86 10.50 -2.49
N ARG A 56 -18.57 11.58 -3.21
CA ARG A 56 -17.93 11.53 -4.54
C ARG A 56 -16.41 11.63 -4.44
N HIS A 57 -15.93 12.19 -3.34
CA HIS A 57 -14.52 12.37 -3.04
C HIS A 57 -14.29 12.02 -1.57
N ILE A 58 -13.24 11.25 -1.31
CA ILE A 58 -12.73 11.02 0.04
C ILE A 58 -11.48 11.89 0.17
N ASN A 59 -11.65 13.04 0.83
CA ASN A 59 -10.59 14.04 1.01
C ASN A 59 -9.65 13.73 2.18
N ASN A 60 -9.85 12.59 2.83
CA ASN A 60 -9.14 12.17 4.02
C ASN A 60 -8.12 11.09 3.70
N LYS A 61 -7.24 10.84 4.68
CA LYS A 61 -6.26 9.76 4.62
C LYS A 61 -6.96 8.41 4.49
N ILE A 62 -6.60 7.70 3.43
CA ILE A 62 -7.00 6.32 3.17
C ILE A 62 -5.73 5.49 3.21
N ILE A 63 -5.70 4.48 4.08
CA ILE A 63 -4.54 3.62 4.28
C ILE A 63 -4.93 2.22 3.86
N PHE A 64 -4.37 1.73 2.76
CA PHE A 64 -4.48 0.32 2.38
C PHE A 64 -3.30 -0.43 2.99
N MET A 65 -3.59 -1.45 3.81
CA MET A 65 -2.56 -2.26 4.45
C MET A 65 -2.70 -3.72 4.03
N PHE A 66 -1.69 -4.21 3.32
CA PHE A 66 -1.64 -5.57 2.78
C PHE A 66 -0.86 -6.47 3.74
N PHE A 67 -1.62 -7.21 4.54
CA PHE A 67 -1.13 -8.33 5.35
C PHE A 67 -1.68 -9.61 4.72
N ASP A 68 -0.95 -10.71 4.81
CA ASP A 68 -1.27 -12.02 4.16
C ASP A 68 -0.80 -12.13 2.70
N GLY A 69 0.41 -11.65 2.45
CA GLY A 69 1.13 -11.92 1.22
C GLY A 69 0.45 -11.41 -0.05
N VAL A 70 0.81 -12.03 -1.19
CA VAL A 70 0.32 -11.65 -2.51
C VAL A 70 -1.19 -11.85 -2.66
N ASN A 71 -1.79 -12.81 -1.93
CA ASN A 71 -3.24 -13.08 -1.99
C ASN A 71 -4.05 -11.83 -1.63
N SER A 72 -3.67 -11.13 -0.55
CA SER A 72 -4.35 -9.89 -0.14
C SER A 72 -4.29 -8.81 -1.22
N VAL A 73 -3.20 -8.74 -1.98
CA VAL A 73 -3.02 -7.79 -3.08
C VAL A 73 -3.81 -8.20 -4.31
N SER A 74 -3.79 -9.49 -4.67
CA SER A 74 -4.55 -10.02 -5.81
C SER A 74 -6.04 -9.82 -5.63
N ASP A 75 -6.57 -10.09 -4.44
CA ASP A 75 -7.99 -9.89 -4.17
C ASP A 75 -8.36 -8.41 -4.22
N PHE A 76 -7.51 -7.53 -3.68
CA PHE A 76 -7.70 -6.08 -3.79
C PHE A 76 -7.74 -5.60 -5.25
N ILE A 77 -6.81 -6.07 -6.09
CA ILE A 77 -6.78 -5.74 -7.51
C ILE A 77 -8.04 -6.27 -8.21
N GLY A 78 -8.50 -7.47 -7.87
CA GLY A 78 -9.74 -8.05 -8.39
C GLY A 78 -10.95 -7.17 -8.08
N GLU A 79 -11.14 -6.81 -6.81
CA GLU A 79 -12.23 -5.92 -6.36
C GLU A 79 -12.16 -4.55 -7.05
N LEU A 80 -10.96 -3.98 -7.19
CA LEU A 80 -10.74 -2.70 -7.85
C LEU A 80 -11.12 -2.76 -9.35
N LEU A 81 -10.73 -3.82 -10.04
CA LEU A 81 -11.04 -4.02 -11.46
C LEU A 81 -12.55 -4.23 -11.69
N ASP A 82 -13.21 -5.01 -10.84
CA ASP A 82 -14.66 -5.18 -10.89
C ASP A 82 -15.37 -3.83 -10.68
N TYR A 83 -14.94 -3.04 -9.69
CA TYR A 83 -15.49 -1.71 -9.46
C TYR A 83 -15.26 -0.76 -10.65
N GLN A 84 -14.08 -0.77 -11.27
CA GLN A 84 -13.79 0.05 -12.45
C GLN A 84 -14.64 -0.33 -13.66
N ARG A 85 -14.95 -1.62 -13.81
CA ARG A 85 -15.85 -2.09 -14.87
C ARG A 85 -17.29 -1.62 -14.63
N ASP A 86 -17.73 -1.68 -13.38
CA ASP A 86 -19.14 -1.48 -13.03
C ASP A 86 -19.48 -0.01 -12.70
N CYS A 87 -18.48 0.83 -12.42
CA CYS A 87 -18.65 2.23 -12.01
C CYS A 87 -18.18 3.23 -13.07
N TYR A 88 -19.12 3.96 -13.67
CA TYR A 88 -18.82 4.99 -14.68
C TYR A 88 -18.23 6.28 -14.08
N THR A 89 -18.58 6.60 -12.83
CA THR A 89 -18.09 7.78 -12.09
C THR A 89 -17.48 7.33 -10.76
N PRO A 90 -16.21 6.93 -10.75
CA PRO A 90 -15.58 6.38 -9.56
C PRO A 90 -15.46 7.43 -8.45
N VAL A 91 -15.51 6.97 -7.20
CA VAL A 91 -15.18 7.80 -6.03
C VAL A 91 -13.69 8.16 -6.08
N LEU A 92 -13.37 9.46 -6.02
CA LEU A 92 -11.98 9.91 -6.04
C LEU A 92 -11.37 9.84 -4.64
N LEU A 93 -10.18 9.24 -4.55
CA LEU A 93 -9.39 9.10 -3.33
C LEU A 93 -8.28 10.16 -3.33
N LYS A 94 -8.31 11.11 -2.38
CA LYS A 94 -7.36 12.24 -2.39
C LYS A 94 -6.01 11.92 -1.77
N GLU A 95 -5.99 11.30 -0.59
CA GLU A 95 -4.75 11.07 0.17
C GLU A 95 -4.58 9.58 0.45
N VAL A 96 -3.91 8.87 -0.46
CA VAL A 96 -3.71 7.42 -0.34
C VAL A 96 -2.33 7.08 0.20
N TYR A 97 -2.32 6.20 1.20
CA TYR A 97 -1.12 5.55 1.73
C TYR A 97 -1.24 4.04 1.50
N LEU A 98 -0.13 3.42 1.08
CA LEU A 98 -0.06 1.98 0.88
C LEU A 98 0.98 1.41 1.84
N TYR A 99 0.65 0.35 2.56
CA TYR A 99 1.58 -0.40 3.38
C TYR A 99 1.62 -1.85 2.89
N PHE A 100 2.82 -2.34 2.58
CA PHE A 100 3.06 -3.72 2.20
C PHE A 100 3.92 -4.40 3.26
N ASP A 101 3.37 -5.47 3.83
CA ASP A 101 4.06 -6.30 4.80
C ASP A 101 5.10 -7.21 4.15
N SER A 102 6.11 -7.64 4.93
CA SER A 102 7.16 -8.56 4.47
C SER A 102 6.60 -9.90 3.96
N SER A 103 5.41 -10.30 4.39
CA SER A 103 4.72 -11.48 3.85
C SER A 103 4.43 -11.38 2.34
N VAL A 104 4.36 -10.18 1.74
CA VAL A 104 4.15 -9.99 0.29
C VAL A 104 5.31 -10.55 -0.53
N THR A 105 6.53 -10.55 0.02
CA THR A 105 7.72 -11.10 -0.65
C THR A 105 7.97 -12.56 -0.31
N GLN A 106 7.27 -13.11 0.69
CA GLN A 106 7.39 -14.52 1.04
C GLN A 106 6.68 -15.35 -0.04
N THR A 107 7.42 -15.69 -1.10
CA THR A 107 7.00 -16.72 -2.03
C THR A 107 6.75 -17.99 -1.24
N VAL A 108 5.62 -18.64 -1.48
CA VAL A 108 5.23 -19.93 -0.87
C VAL A 108 6.27 -21.00 -1.22
N ASN A 109 7.38 -21.02 -0.50
CA ASN A 109 8.49 -21.97 -0.65
C ASN A 109 8.57 -22.88 0.59
N SER A 110 7.47 -23.08 1.31
CA SER A 110 7.46 -23.93 2.50
C SER A 110 7.48 -25.44 2.21
N GLY A 111 7.69 -25.85 0.96
CA GLY A 111 7.69 -27.26 0.55
C GLY A 111 8.87 -27.72 -0.31
N ASP A 112 9.73 -26.82 -0.81
CA ASP A 112 10.85 -27.20 -1.67
C ASP A 112 12.18 -27.16 -0.87
N PRO A 113 12.80 -28.32 -0.56
CA PRO A 113 14.08 -28.40 0.15
C PRO A 113 15.26 -27.80 -0.65
N TYR A 114 15.05 -27.44 -1.93
CA TYR A 114 16.03 -26.76 -2.78
C TYR A 114 15.72 -25.28 -3.01
N SER A 115 14.72 -24.72 -2.32
CA SER A 115 14.37 -23.29 -2.38
C SER A 115 15.55 -22.36 -2.04
N PHE A 116 16.51 -22.82 -1.23
CA PHE A 116 17.75 -22.08 -0.93
C PHE A 116 18.69 -21.93 -2.14
N LEU A 117 18.60 -22.81 -3.15
CA LEU A 117 19.38 -22.74 -4.40
C LEU A 117 18.71 -21.87 -5.46
N ARG A 118 17.40 -21.65 -5.34
CA ARG A 118 16.57 -20.82 -6.25
C ARG A 118 16.26 -19.43 -5.69
N SER A 119 16.50 -19.20 -4.41
CA SER A 119 16.52 -17.87 -3.83
C SER A 119 17.74 -17.13 -4.36
N GLU A 120 17.63 -16.62 -5.58
CA GLU A 120 18.37 -15.43 -5.90
C GLU A 120 17.82 -14.35 -4.97
N ALA A 121 18.58 -14.09 -3.89
CA ALA A 121 18.43 -12.99 -2.94
C ALA A 121 18.43 -11.59 -3.62
N SER A 122 18.33 -11.53 -4.94
CA SER A 122 18.16 -10.33 -5.76
C SER A 122 16.70 -10.05 -6.13
N THR A 123 15.77 -10.99 -5.89
CA THR A 123 14.42 -10.95 -6.49
C THR A 123 13.30 -10.55 -5.53
N GLU A 124 13.45 -10.66 -4.21
CA GLU A 124 12.36 -10.38 -3.26
C GLU A 124 11.88 -8.93 -3.33
N PHE A 125 12.81 -7.97 -3.31
CA PHE A 125 12.47 -6.56 -3.47
C PHE A 125 11.90 -6.27 -4.86
N SER A 126 12.36 -6.98 -5.90
CA SER A 126 11.81 -6.82 -7.25
C SER A 126 10.36 -7.28 -7.34
N ILE A 127 9.99 -8.35 -6.63
CA ILE A 127 8.61 -8.82 -6.51
C ILE A 127 7.77 -7.75 -5.80
N LEU A 128 8.26 -7.23 -4.66
CA LEU A 128 7.57 -6.16 -3.94
C LEU A 128 7.34 -4.92 -4.82
N ALA A 129 8.37 -4.50 -5.55
CA ALA A 129 8.30 -3.37 -6.46
C ALA A 129 7.34 -3.62 -7.63
N ALA A 130 7.34 -4.83 -8.21
CA ALA A 130 6.41 -5.20 -9.27
C ALA A 130 4.96 -5.20 -8.78
N VAL A 131 4.69 -5.82 -7.62
CA VAL A 131 3.37 -5.85 -6.97
C VAL A 131 2.89 -4.43 -6.66
N THR A 132 3.76 -3.59 -6.11
CA THR A 132 3.44 -2.19 -5.84
C THR A 132 3.11 -1.43 -7.11
N SER A 133 3.93 -1.61 -8.16
CA SER A 133 3.70 -0.97 -9.44
C SER A 133 2.36 -1.38 -10.03
N ASP A 134 1.95 -2.63 -9.81
CA ASP A 134 0.67 -3.14 -10.27
C ASP A 134 -0.51 -2.48 -9.55
N VAL A 135 -0.44 -2.45 -8.21
CA VAL A 135 -1.43 -1.75 -7.36
C VAL A 135 -1.56 -0.27 -7.76
N LEU A 136 -0.44 0.44 -7.90
CA LEU A 136 -0.43 1.86 -8.27
C LEU A 136 -1.02 2.09 -9.67
N ARG A 137 -0.68 1.24 -10.63
CA ARG A 137 -1.21 1.30 -11.99
C ARG A 137 -2.73 1.16 -12.00
N HIS A 138 -3.25 0.16 -11.29
CA HIS A 138 -4.69 -0.06 -11.22
C HIS A 138 -5.42 1.02 -10.41
N LEU A 139 -4.81 1.57 -9.36
CA LEU A 139 -5.40 2.67 -8.58
C LEU A 139 -5.38 4.02 -9.31
N SER A 140 -4.54 4.18 -10.33
CA SER A 140 -4.22 5.48 -10.94
C SER A 140 -5.43 6.29 -11.44
N CYS A 141 -6.54 5.66 -11.81
CA CYS A 141 -7.73 6.36 -12.29
C CYS A 141 -8.65 6.87 -11.17
N MET A 142 -8.50 6.33 -9.95
CA MET A 142 -9.32 6.69 -8.78
C MET A 142 -8.57 7.55 -7.78
N VAL A 143 -7.24 7.52 -7.82
CA VAL A 143 -6.40 8.24 -6.87
C VAL A 143 -5.93 9.56 -7.46
N ASP A 144 -6.06 10.63 -6.69
CA ASP A 144 -5.48 11.93 -7.03
C ASP A 144 -3.99 11.95 -6.68
N ARG A 145 -3.66 11.57 -5.43
CA ARG A 145 -2.31 11.59 -4.88
C ARG A 145 -2.06 10.37 -3.98
N VAL A 146 -0.89 9.76 -4.17
CA VAL A 146 -0.36 8.70 -3.30
C VAL A 146 0.71 9.34 -2.41
N CYS A 147 0.30 9.70 -1.20
CA CYS A 147 1.11 10.41 -0.21
C CYS A 147 2.28 9.58 0.34
N GLY A 148 2.23 8.25 0.22
CA GLY A 148 3.33 7.41 0.64
C GLY A 148 3.09 5.92 0.41
N VAL A 149 4.17 5.23 0.03
CA VAL A 149 4.23 3.77 0.03
C VAL A 149 5.23 3.34 1.09
N TYR A 150 4.82 2.42 1.97
CA TYR A 150 5.62 1.88 3.06
C TYR A 150 5.89 0.41 2.78
N PHE A 151 7.17 0.03 2.83
CA PHE A 151 7.62 -1.34 2.65
C PHE A 151 8.23 -1.86 3.95
N ASP A 152 7.62 -2.91 4.51
CA ASP A 152 8.28 -3.71 5.52
C ASP A 152 9.30 -4.66 4.86
N ASP A 153 10.49 -4.12 4.65
CA ASP A 153 11.53 -4.70 3.80
C ASP A 153 12.69 -5.32 4.61
N PHE A 154 12.55 -5.48 5.94
CA PHE A 154 13.59 -5.99 6.84
C PHE A 154 14.18 -7.34 6.41
N THR A 155 13.34 -8.21 5.86
CA THR A 155 13.76 -9.53 5.38
C THR A 155 14.10 -9.54 3.89
N SER A 156 13.80 -8.46 3.17
CA SER A 156 13.91 -8.43 1.71
C SER A 156 15.36 -8.20 1.26
N THR A 157 15.79 -9.06 0.35
CA THR A 157 17.10 -9.02 -0.26
C THR A 157 17.04 -8.48 -1.70
N GLY A 158 18.10 -7.80 -2.14
CA GLY A 158 18.28 -7.36 -3.54
C GLY A 158 18.59 -5.88 -3.75
N SER A 159 18.85 -5.49 -5.00
CA SER A 159 19.11 -4.10 -5.38
C SER A 159 17.82 -3.27 -5.31
N ARG A 160 17.82 -2.20 -4.50
CA ARG A 160 16.62 -1.41 -4.22
C ARG A 160 16.53 -0.14 -5.05
N GLU A 161 17.67 0.49 -5.29
CA GLU A 161 17.78 1.83 -5.89
C GLU A 161 17.12 1.92 -7.26
N GLN A 162 17.40 0.95 -8.14
CA GLN A 162 16.86 0.93 -9.50
C GLN A 162 15.34 0.77 -9.51
N TRP A 163 14.80 -0.08 -8.64
CA TRP A 163 13.37 -0.33 -8.53
C TRP A 163 12.63 0.87 -7.90
N LEU A 164 13.22 1.49 -6.88
CA LEU A 164 12.68 2.71 -6.27
C LEU A 164 12.63 3.86 -7.28
N GLN A 165 13.72 4.07 -8.04
CA GLN A 165 13.76 5.07 -9.11
C GLN A 165 12.72 4.77 -10.20
N ALA A 166 12.59 3.51 -10.60
CA ALA A 166 11.60 3.10 -11.60
C ALA A 166 10.16 3.35 -11.11
N LEU A 167 9.84 3.00 -9.86
CA LEU A 167 8.53 3.26 -9.27
C LEU A 167 8.21 4.75 -9.26
N MET A 168 9.13 5.58 -8.79
CA MET A 168 8.94 7.02 -8.71
C MET A 168 8.77 7.67 -10.09
N ARG A 169 9.53 7.20 -11.08
CA ARG A 169 9.44 7.70 -12.46
C ARG A 169 8.15 7.28 -13.16
N ASN A 170 7.71 6.05 -12.94
CA ASN A 170 6.55 5.49 -13.65
C ASN A 170 5.20 5.89 -13.03
N HIS A 171 5.20 6.33 -11.76
CA HIS A 171 4.00 6.69 -11.01
C HIS A 171 4.08 8.14 -10.51
N PRO A 172 3.76 9.15 -11.34
CA PRO A 172 3.96 10.56 -10.99
C PRO A 172 3.05 11.07 -9.87
N LYS A 173 2.00 10.32 -9.52
CA LYS A 173 1.12 10.60 -8.38
C LYS A 173 1.70 10.15 -7.04
N LEU A 174 2.79 9.37 -7.06
CA LEU A 174 3.51 8.92 -5.88
C LEU A 174 4.47 10.00 -5.41
N GLU A 175 4.41 10.35 -4.12
CA GLU A 175 5.27 11.41 -3.56
C GLU A 175 6.51 10.87 -2.87
N ARG A 176 6.39 9.73 -2.18
CA ARG A 176 7.47 9.16 -1.40
C ARG A 176 7.33 7.66 -1.23
N ILE A 177 8.47 7.01 -1.06
CA ILE A 177 8.58 5.61 -0.66
C ILE A 177 9.41 5.55 0.61
N ASN A 178 8.90 4.85 1.62
CA ASN A 178 9.56 4.63 2.89
C ASN A 178 9.86 3.14 3.05
N LEU A 179 11.10 2.83 3.42
CA LEU A 179 11.54 1.47 3.74
C LEU A 179 11.62 1.34 5.26
N SER A 180 11.24 0.19 5.82
CA SER A 180 11.42 -0.07 7.25
C SER A 180 12.90 -0.28 7.63
N SER A 181 13.72 -0.83 6.72
CA SER A 181 15.13 -1.12 6.96
C SER A 181 16.07 0.10 6.81
N PHE A 182 15.60 1.18 6.19
CA PHE A 182 16.37 2.42 6.01
C PHE A 182 15.53 3.65 6.37
N GLN A 183 16.10 4.55 7.17
CA GLN A 183 15.53 5.89 7.38
C GLN A 183 15.32 6.56 6.01
N SER A 184 14.05 6.88 5.71
CA SER A 184 13.50 7.42 4.45
C SER A 184 14.54 7.90 3.42
N LEU A 185 14.60 7.26 2.25
CA LEU A 185 15.26 7.81 1.06
C LEU A 185 14.45 9.02 0.57
N VAL A 186 14.70 10.18 1.16
CA VAL A 186 14.23 11.46 0.63
C VAL A 186 15.17 11.83 -0.52
N MET A 187 14.87 11.36 -1.74
CA MET A 187 15.46 11.98 -2.92
C MET A 187 14.73 13.30 -3.18
N ARG A 188 15.25 14.38 -2.57
CA ARG A 188 14.98 15.73 -3.07
C ARG A 188 15.52 15.77 -4.50
N GLY A 189 14.62 16.02 -5.44
CA GLY A 189 14.97 16.15 -6.85
C GLY A 189 16.19 17.05 -7.02
N PHE A 190 17.11 16.62 -7.88
CA PHE A 190 18.05 17.54 -8.50
C PHE A 190 17.24 18.57 -9.29
N VAL A 191 17.65 19.83 -9.09
CA VAL A 191 17.14 21.08 -9.66
C VAL A 191 16.69 20.97 -11.11
#